data_AF-A0A359LQ70-F1
#
_entry.id   AF-A0A359LQ70-F1
#
_cell.length_a   1.000
_cell.length_b   1.000
_cell.length_c   1.000
_cell.angle_alpha   90.00
_cell.angle_beta   90.00
_cell.angle_gamma   90.00
#
_symmetry.space_group_name_H-M   'P 1'
#
loop_
_entity.id
_entity.type
_entity.pdbx_description
1 polymer ?
#
loop_
_entity_poly.entity_id
_entity_poly.type
_entity_poly.pdbx_seq_one_letter_code
_entity_poly.pdbx_strand_id
1 'polypeptide(L)' 'WDAHGDMKTHEPLAKNIDRAIYGLLRDLKGRGMLNDTLVVWSSEFGRSPWPDSPQGRNHHVNVYTTWMAGGGV' A
#
# COMPACT_ATOMS: atom_id res chain seq x y z
N TRP A 1 13.31 -4.58 -2.64
CA TRP A 1 12.23 -4.53 -3.64
C TRP A 1 12.17 -5.92 -4.26
N ASP A 2 10.99 -6.44 -4.54
CA ASP A 2 10.78 -7.83 -4.98
C ASP A 2 10.98 -8.91 -3.90
N ALA A 3 10.31 -8.77 -2.75
CA ALA A 3 10.42 -9.61 -1.54
C ALA A 3 9.89 -11.07 -1.69
N HIS A 4 10.42 -11.83 -2.66
CA HIS A 4 9.97 -13.18 -3.00
C HIS A 4 10.41 -14.24 -1.98
N GLY A 5 11.59 -14.08 -1.37
CA GLY A 5 12.24 -15.15 -0.59
C GLY A 5 11.68 -15.37 0.81
N ASP A 6 11.19 -14.32 1.46
CA ASP A 6 10.60 -14.38 2.80
C ASP A 6 9.51 -13.33 2.97
N MET A 7 8.28 -13.78 3.20
CA MET A 7 7.12 -12.93 3.42
C MET A 7 7.26 -11.99 4.63
N LYS A 8 8.04 -12.35 5.65
CA LYS A 8 8.25 -11.50 6.83
C LYS A 8 8.96 -10.19 6.51
N THR A 9 9.67 -10.11 5.40
CA THR A 9 10.33 -8.88 4.96
C THR A 9 9.35 -7.78 4.55
N HIS A 10 8.08 -8.10 4.27
CA HIS A 10 7.06 -7.11 3.89
C HIS A 10 6.61 -6.24 5.07
N GLU A 11 6.55 -6.78 6.29
CA GLU A 11 6.04 -6.06 7.45
C GLU A 11 6.81 -4.75 7.74
N PRO A 12 8.15 -4.74 7.83
CA PRO A 12 8.89 -3.50 8.02
C PRO A 12 8.75 -2.55 6.83
N LEU A 13 8.64 -3.07 5.60
CA LEU A 13 8.45 -2.24 4.40
C LEU A 13 7.07 -1.57 4.38
N ALA A 14 6.02 -2.28 4.80
CA ALA A 14 4.68 -1.72 4.95
C ALA A 14 4.65 -0.63 6.03
N LYS A 15 5.36 -0.83 7.14
CA LYS A 15 5.51 0.18 8.20
C LYS A 15 6.25 1.44 7.72
N ASN A 16 7.19 1.32 6.78
CA ASN A 16 7.91 2.48 6.24
C ASN A 16 6.99 3.45 5.47
N ILE A 17 5.94 2.95 4.80
CA ILE A 17 5.06 3.79 3.99
C ILE A 17 3.87 4.34 4.78
N ASP A 18 3.43 3.64 5.82
CA ASP A 18 2.28 4.02 6.67
C ASP A 18 2.39 5.46 7.21
N ARG A 19 3.54 5.81 7.81
CA ARG A 19 3.78 7.15 8.35
C ARG A 19 3.79 8.25 7.28
N ALA A 20 4.28 7.93 6.08
CA ALA A 20 4.32 8.88 4.98
C ALA A 20 2.91 9.17 4.43
N ILE A 21 2.08 8.14 4.29
CA ILE A 21 0.66 8.27 3.91
C ILE A 21 -0.08 9.14 4.94
N TYR A 22 0.10 8.86 6.23
CA TYR A 22 -0.50 9.67 7.29
C TYR A 22 -0.08 11.15 7.19
N GLY A 23 1.22 11.42 6.99
CA GLY A 23 1.74 12.78 6.83
C GLY A 23 1.09 13.51 5.66
N LEU A 24 1.02 12.88 4.49
CA LEU A 24 0.37 13.44 3.31
C LEU A 24 -1.10 13.80 3.57
N LEU A 25 -1.88 12.86 4.09
CA LEU A 25 -3.31 13.08 4.36
C LEU A 25 -3.53 14.17 5.41
N ARG A 26 -2.71 14.17 6.46
CA ARG A 26 -2.77 15.19 7.52
C ARG A 26 -2.44 16.57 6.98
N ASP A 27 -1.42 16.70 6.14
CA ASP A 27 -1.01 17.98 5.58
C ASP A 27 -2.04 18.53 4.60
N LEU A 28 -2.62 17.67 3.75
CA LEU A 28 -3.72 18.06 2.87
C LEU A 28 -4.94 18.54 3.67
N LYS A 29 -5.29 17.84 4.75
CA LYS A 29 -6.40 18.23 5.62
C LYS A 29 -6.11 19.56 6.32
N GLY A 30 -4.90 19.73 6.88
CA GLY A 30 -4.49 20.95 7.58
C GLY A 30 -4.45 22.19 6.70
N ARG A 31 -4.23 22.01 5.39
CA ARG A 31 -4.27 23.08 4.39
C ARG A 31 -5.65 23.34 3.78
N GLY A 32 -6.68 22.60 4.22
CA GLY A 32 -8.03 22.65 3.64
C GLY A 32 -8.13 22.04 2.23
N MET A 33 -7.06 21.45 1.70
CA MET A 33 -6.98 20.94 0.33
C MET A 33 -7.61 19.56 0.14
N LEU A 34 -7.71 18.77 1.22
CA LEU A 34 -8.22 17.40 1.14
C LEU A 34 -9.67 17.32 0.62
N ASN A 35 -10.48 18.37 0.83
CA ASN A 35 -11.85 18.40 0.35
C ASN A 35 -11.95 18.50 -1.18
N ASP A 36 -10.97 19.15 -1.82
CA ASP A 36 -10.93 19.36 -3.27
C ASP A 36 -9.94 18.42 -3.98
N THR A 37 -9.26 17.56 -3.22
CA THR A 37 -8.24 16.63 -3.72
C THR A 37 -8.65 15.19 -3.44
N LEU A 38 -8.89 14.41 -4.50
CA LEU A 38 -9.03 12.97 -4.38
C LEU A 38 -7.64 12.31 -4.35
N VAL A 39 -7.30 11.66 -3.25
CA VAL A 39 -6.14 10.78 -3.14
C VAL A 39 -6.57 9.37 -3.53
N VAL A 40 -5.97 8.84 -4.58
CA VAL A 40 -6.10 7.42 -4.98
C VAL A 40 -4.81 6.71 -4.67
N TRP A 41 -4.86 5.65 -3.87
CA TRP A 41 -3.69 4.87 -3.50
C TRP A 41 -3.91 3.42 -3.92
N SER A 42 -3.00 2.88 -4.74
CA SER A 42 -3.09 1.52 -5.24
C SER A 42 -1.76 0.82 -5.17
N SER A 43 -1.79 -0.46 -4.79
CA SER A 43 -0.69 -1.38 -5.10
C SER A 43 -0.84 -1.93 -6.52
N GLU A 44 0.24 -2.49 -7.08
CA GLU A 44 0.27 -3.07 -8.43
C GLU A 44 -0.18 -4.54 -8.45
N PHE A 45 0.24 -5.31 -7.46
CA PHE A 45 -0.04 -6.73 -7.31
C PHE A 45 0.13 -7.16 -5.85
N GLY A 46 -0.36 -8.35 -5.54
CA GLY A 46 -0.30 -9.00 -4.26
C GLY A 46 0.67 -10.18 -4.31
N ARG A 47 0.49 -11.11 -3.38
CA ARG A 47 1.30 -12.33 -3.30
C ARG A 47 0.44 -13.55 -3.53
N SER A 48 1.01 -14.55 -4.21
CA SER A 48 0.32 -15.81 -4.50
C SER A 48 -0.24 -16.42 -3.22
N PRO A 49 -1.46 -16.99 -3.24
CA PRO A 49 -1.98 -17.72 -2.09
C PRO A 49 -1.20 -19.01 -1.82
N TRP A 50 -0.51 -19.54 -2.84
CA TRP A 50 0.34 -20.73 -2.77
C TRP A 50 1.82 -20.37 -2.54
N PRO A 51 2.54 -21.11 -1.68
CA PRO A 51 3.96 -20.91 -1.50
C PRO A 51 4.75 -21.43 -2.72
N ASP A 52 5.74 -20.65 -3.16
CA ASP A 52 6.72 -21.06 -4.18
C ASP A 52 8.04 -21.53 -3.54
N SER A 53 8.23 -21.20 -2.25
CA SER A 53 9.31 -21.67 -1.40
C SER A 53 8.84 -21.73 0.06
N PRO A 54 9.62 -22.31 1.00
CA PRO A 54 9.20 -22.48 2.39
C PRO A 54 8.77 -21.20 3.12
N GLN A 55 9.33 -20.03 2.76
CA GLN A 55 8.96 -18.73 3.32
C GLN A 55 8.46 -17.72 2.28
N GLY A 56 8.56 -18.07 1.00
CA GLY A 56 8.40 -17.15 -0.11
C GLY A 56 7.10 -17.29 -0.89
N ARG A 57 6.74 -16.20 -1.59
CA ARG A 57 5.57 -16.11 -2.48
C ARG A 57 5.88 -15.21 -3.67
N ASN A 58 5.50 -15.67 -4.86
CA ASN A 58 5.55 -14.93 -6.12
C ASN A 58 4.47 -13.85 -6.19
N HIS A 59 4.54 -13.03 -7.23
CA HIS A 59 3.52 -12.03 -7.54
C HIS A 59 2.18 -12.67 -7.91
N HIS A 60 1.11 -11.98 -7.54
CA HIS A 60 -0.25 -12.35 -7.93
C HIS A 60 -0.99 -11.13 -8.47
N VAL A 61 -1.01 -11.01 -9.80
CA VAL A 61 -1.56 -9.83 -10.52
C VAL A 61 -3.06 -9.62 -10.30
N ASN A 62 -3.80 -10.68 -9.97
CA ASN A 62 -5.26 -10.58 -9.77
C ASN A 62 -5.65 -10.17 -8.34
N VAL A 63 -4.68 -9.87 -7.46
CA VAL A 63 -4.95 -9.41 -6.10
C VAL A 63 -4.14 -8.16 -5.86
N TYR A 64 -4.77 -7.08 -5.48
CA TYR A 64 -4.12 -5.83 -5.10
C TYR A 64 -5.08 -5.03 -4.23
N THR A 65 -4.56 -4.07 -3.48
CA THR A 65 -5.37 -3.19 -2.63
C THR A 65 -5.37 -1.80 -3.22
N THR A 66 -6.56 -1.21 -3.29
CA THR A 66 -6.76 0.20 -3.63
C THR A 66 -7.63 0.84 -2.55
N TRP A 67 -7.35 2.08 -2.19
CA TRP A 67 -8.22 2.90 -1.35
C TRP A 67 -8.23 4.34 -1.85
N MET A 68 -9.24 5.09 -1.42
CA MET A 68 -9.43 6.50 -1.76
C MET A 68 -9.72 7.33 -0.51
N ALA A 69 -9.31 8.60 -0.52
CA ALA A 69 -9.67 9.57 0.52
C ALA A 69 -9.71 11.01 -0.04
N GLY A 70 -10.49 11.87 0.60
CA GLY A 70 -10.67 13.26 0.16
C GLY A 70 -11.61 13.36 -1.05
N GLY A 71 -11.76 14.58 -1.59
CA GLY A 71 -12.62 14.80 -2.75
C GLY A 71 -14.12 14.48 -2.52
N GLY A 72 -14.56 14.38 -1.27
CA GLY A 72 -15.95 14.06 -0.91
C GLY A 72 -16.32 12.57 -0.85
N VAL A 73 -15.35 11.66 -0.94
CA VAL A 73 -15.53 10.21 -0.70
C VAL A 73 -15.67 9.87 0.78
#